data_AF-A0AAD7EBQ3-F1
#
_entry.id   AF-A0AAD7EBQ3-F1
#
_cell.length_a   1.000
_cell.length_b   1.000
_cell.length_c   1.000
_cell.angle_alpha   90.00
_cell.angle_beta   90.00
_cell.angle_gamma   90.00
#
_symmetry.space_group_name_H-M   'P 1'
#
loop_
_entity.id
_entity.type
_entity.pdbx_description
1 polymer ?
#
loop_
_entity_poly.entity_id
_entity_poly.type
_entity_poly.pdbx_seq_one_letter_code
_entity_poly.pdbx_strand_id
1 'polypeptide(L)' 'MEPPPLRMLLHGEGGTGKSKVIQTVTQAFVERGVLHWLLKSAYTGIACSVIDGKTTH' A
#
# COMPACT_ATOMS: atom_id res chain seq x y z
N MET A 1 7.35 -3.11 -26.59
CA MET A 1 8.07 -3.44 -25.35
C MET A 1 7.18 -3.07 -24.19
N GLU A 2 6.92 -3.99 -23.27
CA GLU A 2 6.20 -3.66 -22.03
C GLU A 2 7.13 -2.91 -21.07
N PRO A 3 6.64 -1.87 -20.37
CA PRO A 3 7.44 -1.20 -19.36
C PRO A 3 7.71 -2.15 -18.19
N PRO A 4 8.88 -2.06 -17.54
CA PRO A 4 9.17 -2.87 -16.36
C PRO A 4 8.21 -2.52 -15.22
N PRO A 5 7.92 -3.47 -14.30
CA PRO A 5 7.10 -3.20 -13.13
C PRO A 5 7.66 -2.03 -12.30
N LEU A 6 6.76 -1.15 -11.83
CA LEU A 6 7.13 -0.05 -10.95
C LEU A 6 7.62 -0.60 -9.61
N ARG A 7 8.84 -0.22 -9.21
CA ARG A 7 9.41 -0.49 -7.89
C ARG A 7 9.73 0.84 -7.24
N MET A 8 9.10 1.14 -6.11
CA MET A 8 9.19 2.44 -5.46
C MET A 8 9.51 2.29 -3.98
N LEU A 9 10.46 3.10 -3.50
CA LEU A 9 10.76 3.28 -2.08
C LEU A 9 10.28 4.68 -1.67
N LEU A 10 9.26 4.75 -0.82
CA LEU A 10 8.77 5.99 -0.23
C LEU A 10 9.33 6.14 1.19
N HIS A 11 10.37 6.95 1.35
CA HIS A 11 10.99 7.23 2.65
C HIS A 11 10.51 8.56 3.25
N GLY A 12 10.72 8.74 4.55
CA GLY A 12 10.40 9.98 5.28
C GLY A 12 10.21 9.70 6.77
N GLU A 13 10.34 10.73 7.60
CA GLU A 13 10.14 10.62 9.05
C GLU A 13 8.72 10.16 9.43
N GLY A 14 8.52 9.75 10.69
CA GLY A 14 7.19 9.47 11.22
C GLY A 14 6.24 10.67 11.01
N GLY A 15 4.98 10.42 10.66
CA GLY A 15 3.99 11.50 10.47
C GLY A 15 3.97 12.17 9.08
N THR A 16 4.90 11.85 8.16
CA THR A 16 4.94 12.41 6.80
C THR A 16 3.84 11.93 5.84
N GLY A 17 2.81 11.24 6.33
CA GLY A 17 1.66 10.83 5.51
C GLY A 17 1.85 9.60 4.62
N LYS A 18 2.92 8.81 4.79
CA LYS A 18 3.14 7.56 4.02
C LYS A 18 1.96 6.58 4.07
N SER A 19 1.35 6.38 5.25
CA SER A 19 0.15 5.55 5.37
C SER A 19 -1.05 6.12 4.59
N LYS A 20 -1.16 7.45 4.51
CA LYS A 20 -2.19 8.12 3.70
C LYS A 20 -1.98 7.83 2.21
N VAL A 21 -0.74 7.81 1.73
CA VAL A 21 -0.44 7.42 0.34
C VAL A 21 -0.94 6.00 0.04
N ILE A 22 -0.66 5.04 0.93
CA ILE A 22 -1.16 3.65 0.79
C ILE A 22 -2.70 3.62 0.76
N GLN A 23 -3.36 4.38 1.63
CA GLN A 23 -4.82 4.48 1.66
C GLN A 23 -5.38 5.11 0.38
N THR A 24 -4.75 6.15 -0.15
CA THR A 24 -5.16 6.79 -1.42
C THR A 24 -4.99 5.84 -2.60
N VAL A 25 -3.90 5.06 -2.66
CA VAL A 25 -3.75 4.00 -3.67
C VAL A 25 -4.86 2.97 -3.54
N THR A 26 -5.19 2.54 -2.31
CA THR A 26 -6.29 1.60 -2.06
C THR A 26 -7.61 2.15 -2.60
N GLN A 27 -7.94 3.40 -2.29
CA GLN A 27 -9.14 4.06 -2.78
C GLN A 27 -9.18 4.11 -4.31
N ALA A 28 -8.05 4.40 -4.95
CA ALA A 28 -7.96 4.44 -6.40
C ALA A 28 -8.15 3.06 -7.06
N PHE A 29 -7.88 1.95 -6.35
CA PHE A 29 -8.20 0.59 -6.81
C PHE A 29 -9.67 0.24 -6.59
N VAL A 30 -10.25 0.71 -5.47
CA VAL A 30 -11.70 0.59 -5.19
C VAL A 30 -12.51 1.29 -6.26
N GLU A 31 -12.20 2.54 -6.57
CA GLU A 31 -12.90 3.36 -7.58
C GLU A 31 -12.85 2.75 -8.98
N ARG A 32 -11.84 1.94 -9.26
CA ARG A 32 -11.67 1.22 -10.53
C ARG A 32 -12.28 -0.19 -10.53
N GLY A 33 -12.85 -0.64 -9.41
CA GLY A 33 -13.42 -1.99 -9.27
C GLY A 33 -12.38 -3.12 -9.28
N VAL A 34 -11.09 -2.81 -9.10
CA VAL A 34 -9.98 -3.78 -9.20
C VAL A 34 -9.26 -4.00 -7.87
N LEU A 35 -9.93 -3.77 -6.74
CA LEU A 35 -9.35 -3.95 -5.40
C LEU A 35 -8.70 -5.32 -5.21
N HIS A 36 -9.26 -6.37 -5.81
CA HIS A 36 -8.75 -7.73 -5.75
C HIS A 36 -7.35 -7.92 -6.37
N TRP A 37 -6.82 -6.93 -7.11
CA TRP A 37 -5.46 -6.93 -7.65
C TRP A 37 -4.44 -6.35 -6.65
N LEU A 38 -4.90 -5.69 -5.58
CA LEU A 38 -4.04 -5.00 -4.62
C LEU A 38 -3.82 -5.86 -3.38
N LEU A 39 -2.58 -6.32 -3.20
CA LEU A 39 -2.12 -6.91 -1.94
C LEU A 39 -1.41 -5.87 -1.09
N LYS A 40 -1.79 -5.77 0.18
CA LYS A 40 -1.19 -4.87 1.18
C LYS A 40 -0.57 -5.71 2.29
N SER A 41 0.71 -5.50 2.58
CA SER A 41 1.37 -6.17 3.70
C SER A 41 2.22 -5.21 4.53
N ALA A 42 2.42 -5.58 5.80
CA ALA A 42 3.39 -4.92 6.67
C ALA A 42 4.13 -5.95 7.53
N TYR A 43 5.21 -5.51 8.19
CA TYR A 43 6.03 -6.40 9.02
C TYR A 43 5.40 -6.71 10.38
N THR A 44 4.66 -5.76 10.96
CA THR A 44 4.03 -5.91 12.28
C THR A 44 2.51 -5.85 12.19
N GLY A 45 1.81 -6.51 13.13
CA GLY A 45 0.35 -6.48 13.20
C GLY A 45 -0.23 -5.07 13.37
N ILE A 46 0.44 -4.20 14.13
CA ILE A 46 0.01 -2.80 14.30
C ILE A 46 0.12 -2.03 12.97
N ALA A 47 1.17 -2.25 12.18
CA ALA A 47 1.26 -1.61 10.87
C ALA A 47 0.22 -2.17 9.89
N CYS A 48 -0.13 -3.45 10.01
CA CYS A 48 -1.18 -4.07 9.20
C CYS A 48 -2.55 -3.45 9.47
N SER A 49 -2.91 -3.18 10.73
CA SER A 49 -4.21 -2.56 11.05
C SER A 49 -4.35 -1.15 10.48
N VAL A 50 -3.26 -0.41 10.33
CA VAL A 50 -3.26 0.95 9.74
C VAL A 50 -3.53 0.95 8.24
N ILE A 51 -3.08 -0.09 7.53
CA ILE A 51 -3.24 -0.22 6.07
C ILE A 51 -4.34 -1.22 5.66
N ASP A 52 -5.03 -1.82 6.64
CA ASP A 52 -6.00 -2.88 6.42
C ASP A 52 -5.40 -4.04 5.59
N GLY A 53 -4.22 -4.49 6.01
CA GLY A 53 -3.41 -5.49 5.31
C GLY A 53 -3.17 -6.76 6.13
N LYS A 54 -2.31 -7.64 5.62
CA LYS A 54 -1.83 -8.83 6.33
C LYS A 54 -0.36 -8.70 6.72
N THR A 55 0.07 -9.49 7.70
CA THR A 55 1.50 -9.64 7.96
C THR A 55 2.19 -10.20 6.72
N THR A 56 3.46 -9.85 6.56
CA THR A 56 4.28 -10.41 5.47
C THR A 56 4.64 -11.89 5.74
N HIS A 57 4.64 -12.28 7.02
CA HIS A 57 4.75 -13.66 7.49
C HIS A 57 3.43 -14.41 7.35
#